data_AF-A0A378UW79-F1
#
_entry.id   AF-A0A378UW79-F1
#
_cell.length_a   1.000
_cell.length_b   1.000
_cell.length_c   1.000
_cell.angle_alpha   90.00
_cell.angle_beta   90.00
_cell.angle_gamma   90.00
#
_symmetry.space_group_name_H-M   'P 1'
#
loop_
_entity.id
_entity.type
_entity.pdbx_description
1 polymer ?
#
loop_
_entity_poly.entity_id
_entity_poly.type
_entity_poly.pdbx_seq_one_letter_code
_entity_poly.pdbx_strand_id
1 'polypeptide(L)'
;MSYLRRSGIRATITGIGLMLLAFLLAIPAAHAAEVMRITFIRHGESTANAANVADSSVPGPVLTEKGQQQARDIVKVLGDNNYDAIYASTMVRTQLTAAPMAQYLGLPIQVVPGLQEIEAGIYEGTPESDAVKGYLQAPLKWLQGDLDARIPGSINGREFDARMDGAIQTMYDNGDRNVAAFSHGGAIMFWVFLNAENADPMWLMTNPLRNTGYVVVEGNPEDGWRVVNWNGTEIGPETPFRVEAFRQLRTLSRQLQQAADGVVQSFETRDPAAIATAINRGLADAGFSVTKFNRAITADIVKRIDKAIPKKEDAATDDVQAPEPAVTQVQSELKARSAATDLSGGNKAVPGAAKALKRSGDKAKPSVADARERVKSSMEKAGDAVRKAVAKASHADSGNKRKVKSEG
;
A
#
# COMPACT_ATOMS: atom_id res chain seq x y z
N MET A 1 -67.83 4.30 28.25
CA MET A 1 -66.84 3.47 27.52
C MET A 1 -65.78 4.32 26.78
N SER A 2 -65.38 5.50 27.28
CA SER A 2 -64.48 6.43 26.54
C SER A 2 -63.25 6.94 27.31
N TYR A 3 -63.08 6.59 28.59
CA TYR A 3 -61.99 7.14 29.43
C TYR A 3 -60.74 6.23 29.54
N LEU A 4 -60.87 4.93 29.32
CA LEU A 4 -59.78 3.96 29.50
C LEU A 4 -58.85 3.81 28.28
N ARG A 5 -59.15 4.47 27.15
CA ARG A 5 -58.37 4.34 25.91
C ARG A 5 -57.33 5.45 25.68
N ARG A 6 -57.32 6.49 26.51
CA ARG A 6 -56.42 7.66 26.35
C ARG A 6 -55.15 7.62 27.22
N SER A 7 -55.11 6.83 28.30
CA SER A 7 -53.89 6.71 29.14
C SER A 7 -52.84 5.79 28.53
N GLY A 8 -53.26 4.70 27.87
CA GLY A 8 -52.35 3.77 27.19
C GLY A 8 -51.56 4.46 26.07
N ILE A 9 -52.22 5.24 25.21
CA ILE A 9 -51.59 5.89 24.05
C ILE A 9 -50.54 6.93 24.47
N ARG A 10 -50.78 7.68 25.58
CA ARG A 10 -49.80 8.65 26.09
C ARG A 10 -48.57 7.95 26.69
N ALA A 11 -48.74 6.86 27.43
CA ALA A 11 -47.63 6.09 27.97
C ALA A 11 -46.79 5.41 26.87
N THR A 12 -47.41 4.94 25.78
CA THR A 12 -46.68 4.33 24.66
C THR A 12 -45.89 5.36 23.84
N ILE A 13 -46.44 6.57 23.62
CA ILE A 13 -45.75 7.64 22.88
C ILE A 13 -44.55 8.19 23.67
N THR A 14 -44.66 8.34 24.99
CA THR A 14 -43.53 8.78 25.84
C THR A 14 -42.45 7.71 25.94
N GLY A 15 -42.82 6.43 26.00
CA GLY A 15 -41.86 5.31 26.00
C GLY A 15 -41.10 5.14 24.68
N ILE A 16 -41.78 5.33 23.53
CA ILE A 16 -41.16 5.29 22.20
C ILE A 16 -40.25 6.51 21.99
N GLY A 17 -40.65 7.70 22.47
CA GLY A 17 -39.82 8.91 22.41
C GLY A 17 -38.54 8.81 23.25
N LEU A 18 -38.61 8.22 24.45
CA LEU A 18 -37.44 7.97 25.29
C LEU A 18 -36.54 6.86 24.73
N MET A 19 -37.09 5.80 24.11
CA MET A 19 -36.29 4.80 23.41
C MET A 19 -35.62 5.37 22.16
N LEU A 20 -36.30 6.20 21.35
CA LEU A 20 -35.71 6.87 20.19
C LEU A 20 -34.62 7.86 20.59
N LEU A 21 -34.81 8.60 21.69
CA LEU A 21 -33.79 9.51 22.23
C LEU A 21 -32.60 8.74 22.82
N ALA A 22 -32.83 7.63 23.51
CA ALA A 22 -31.78 6.73 23.97
C ALA A 22 -31.06 6.04 22.79
N PHE A 23 -31.76 5.73 21.69
CA PHE A 23 -31.17 5.17 20.47
C PHE A 23 -30.40 6.21 19.66
N LEU A 24 -30.80 7.49 19.68
CA LEU A 24 -30.08 8.63 19.11
C LEU A 24 -28.86 9.03 19.94
N LEU A 25 -28.89 8.85 21.27
CA LEU A 25 -27.76 9.06 22.18
C LEU A 25 -26.84 7.82 22.31
N ALA A 26 -27.31 6.64 21.88
CA ALA A 26 -26.56 5.38 21.87
C ALA A 26 -26.22 4.90 20.46
N ILE A 27 -26.30 5.77 19.44
CA ILE A 27 -25.40 5.62 18.31
C ILE A 27 -24.03 5.89 18.93
N PRO A 28 -23.10 4.91 19.05
CA PRO A 28 -21.72 5.29 19.26
C PRO A 28 -21.47 6.26 18.11
N ALA A 29 -21.24 7.54 18.41
CA ALA A 29 -20.75 8.45 17.38
C ALA A 29 -19.61 7.65 16.75
N ALA A 30 -19.81 7.19 15.52
CA ALA A 30 -18.75 6.68 14.71
C ALA A 30 -17.88 7.93 14.60
N HIS A 31 -16.93 8.06 15.53
CA HIS A 31 -16.01 9.18 15.55
C HIS A 31 -15.27 8.96 14.25
N ALA A 32 -15.62 9.75 13.24
CA ALA A 32 -14.89 9.73 11.99
C ALA A 32 -13.44 9.95 12.38
N ALA A 33 -12.55 9.02 11.98
CA ALA A 33 -11.15 9.10 12.32
C ALA A 33 -10.64 10.50 11.92
N GLU A 34 -10.14 11.23 12.90
CA GLU A 34 -9.65 12.59 12.70
C GLU A 34 -8.44 12.58 11.77
N VAL A 35 -8.33 13.59 10.92
CA VAL A 35 -7.17 13.75 10.03
C VAL A 35 -5.96 14.21 10.83
N MET A 36 -4.84 13.52 10.61
CA MET A 36 -3.52 13.82 11.12
C MET A 36 -2.59 14.23 9.97
N ARG A 37 -1.76 15.23 10.21
CA ARG A 37 -0.66 15.65 9.35
C ARG A 37 0.67 15.22 9.98
N ILE A 38 1.48 14.49 9.22
CA ILE A 38 2.82 14.05 9.66
C ILE A 38 3.84 14.63 8.71
N THR A 39 4.76 15.44 9.24
CA THR A 39 5.98 15.83 8.55
C THR A 39 7.10 14.88 8.95
N PHE A 40 7.37 13.90 8.09
CA PHE A 40 8.52 13.02 8.24
C PHE A 40 9.80 13.73 7.82
N ILE A 41 10.80 13.75 8.69
CA ILE A 41 12.08 14.44 8.47
C ILE A 41 13.21 13.43 8.57
N ARG A 42 14.02 13.28 7.51
CA ARG A 42 15.22 12.45 7.55
C ARG A 42 16.27 13.12 8.44
N HIS A 43 16.96 12.34 9.27
CA HIS A 43 18.10 12.85 10.05
C HIS A 43 19.17 13.60 9.21
N GLY A 44 19.87 14.52 9.86
CA GLY A 44 21.07 15.17 9.31
C GLY A 44 22.19 14.16 9.01
N GLU A 45 23.22 14.57 8.27
CA GLU A 45 24.34 13.70 7.91
C GLU A 45 24.97 13.05 9.15
N SER A 46 25.00 11.71 9.18
CA SER A 46 25.67 10.94 10.23
C SER A 46 27.11 10.60 9.87
N THR A 47 27.91 10.18 10.85
CA THR A 47 29.27 9.69 10.61
C THR A 47 29.30 8.50 9.64
N ALA A 48 28.31 7.61 9.69
CA ALA A 48 28.17 6.51 8.73
C ALA A 48 27.81 7.00 7.31
N ASN A 49 26.98 8.06 7.17
CA ASN A 49 26.73 8.66 5.86
C ASN A 49 28.02 9.25 5.28
N ALA A 50 28.78 9.98 6.08
CA ALA A 50 30.05 10.57 5.65
C ALA A 50 31.08 9.50 5.27
N ALA A 51 31.06 8.34 5.94
CA ALA A 51 31.88 7.18 5.62
C ALA A 51 31.36 6.33 4.45
N ASN A 52 30.16 6.64 3.92
CA ASN A 52 29.45 5.82 2.93
C ASN A 52 29.26 4.36 3.39
N VAL A 53 28.82 4.15 4.64
CA VAL A 53 28.60 2.81 5.21
C VAL A 53 27.14 2.66 5.63
N ALA A 54 26.52 1.54 5.26
CA ALA A 54 25.23 1.12 5.78
C ALA A 54 25.37 0.76 7.28
N ASP A 55 24.64 1.49 8.13
CA ASP A 55 24.63 1.29 9.58
C ASP A 55 23.23 1.55 10.16
N SER A 56 22.53 0.45 10.43
CA SER A 56 21.21 0.46 11.08
C SER A 56 21.26 0.14 12.58
N SER A 57 22.45 0.13 13.20
CA SER A 57 22.60 -0.18 14.61
C SER A 57 21.95 0.86 15.52
N VAL A 58 21.43 0.44 16.68
CA VAL A 58 20.81 1.31 17.69
C VAL A 58 21.69 1.30 18.94
N PRO A 59 22.10 2.45 19.51
CA PRO A 59 21.67 3.82 19.16
C PRO A 59 22.30 4.37 17.87
N GLY A 60 23.38 3.75 17.37
CA GLY A 60 23.96 4.01 16.06
C GLY A 60 24.87 5.24 15.96
N PRO A 61 25.25 5.61 14.73
CA PRO A 61 26.17 6.71 14.45
C PRO A 61 25.55 8.07 14.82
N VAL A 62 26.40 8.97 15.32
CA VAL A 62 26.05 10.36 15.64
C VAL A 62 26.09 11.25 14.39
N LEU A 63 25.62 12.50 14.52
CA LEU A 63 25.72 13.51 13.46
C LEU A 63 27.16 13.99 13.27
N THR A 64 27.55 14.27 12.02
CA THR A 64 28.75 15.07 11.73
C THR A 64 28.53 16.54 12.08
N GLU A 65 29.57 17.37 12.06
CA GLU A 65 29.42 18.83 12.21
C GLU A 65 28.47 19.41 11.14
N LYS A 66 28.58 18.91 9.91
CA LYS A 66 27.65 19.23 8.82
C LYS A 66 26.23 18.77 9.14
N GLY A 67 26.05 17.56 9.66
CA GLY A 67 24.75 17.07 10.10
C GLY A 67 24.11 17.92 11.21
N GLN A 68 24.92 18.38 12.17
CA GLN A 68 24.46 19.31 13.21
C GLN A 68 24.05 20.67 12.62
N GLN A 69 24.77 21.16 11.63
CA GLN A 69 24.40 22.40 10.93
C GLN A 69 23.09 22.21 10.15
N GLN A 70 22.93 21.10 9.43
CA GLN A 70 21.68 20.75 8.76
C GLN A 70 20.50 20.68 9.73
N ALA A 71 20.69 20.08 10.91
CA ALA A 71 19.67 20.03 11.96
C ALA A 71 19.24 21.41 12.47
N ARG A 72 20.15 22.40 12.48
CA ARG A 72 19.80 23.79 12.79
C ARG A 72 19.09 24.47 11.62
N ASP A 73 19.52 24.22 10.39
CA ASP A 73 18.98 24.89 9.21
C ASP A 73 17.57 24.43 8.86
N ILE A 74 17.22 23.17 9.10
CA ILE A 74 15.86 22.66 8.85
C ILE A 74 14.80 23.36 9.71
N VAL A 75 15.18 23.91 10.87
CA VAL A 75 14.28 24.74 11.70
C VAL A 75 13.81 25.99 10.96
N LYS A 76 14.64 26.60 10.13
CA LYS A 76 14.26 27.78 9.34
C LYS A 76 13.24 27.45 8.25
N VAL A 77 13.19 26.19 7.83
CA VAL A 77 12.31 25.71 6.76
C VAL A 77 10.99 25.21 7.34
N LEU A 78 11.05 24.49 8.45
CA LEU A 78 9.91 23.75 9.00
C LEU A 78 9.42 24.28 10.35
N GLY A 79 10.16 25.13 11.05
CA GLY A 79 9.83 25.56 12.42
C GLY A 79 8.45 26.20 12.56
N ASP A 80 8.02 27.01 11.59
CA ASP A 80 6.75 27.73 11.65
C ASP A 80 5.59 26.97 10.99
N ASN A 81 5.37 25.71 11.39
CA ASN A 81 4.30 24.85 10.86
C ASN A 81 3.27 24.39 11.90
N ASN A 82 3.16 25.06 13.05
CA ASN A 82 2.18 24.78 14.11
C ASN A 82 2.18 23.32 14.59
N TYR A 83 3.36 22.72 14.73
CA TYR A 83 3.47 21.36 15.26
C TYR A 83 2.94 21.28 16.69
N ASP A 84 2.19 20.23 17.01
CA ASP A 84 1.71 19.94 18.36
C ASP A 84 2.61 18.92 19.08
N ALA A 85 3.37 18.11 18.32
CA ALA A 85 4.32 17.16 18.87
C ALA A 85 5.56 16.93 18.00
N ILE A 86 6.65 16.51 18.67
CA ILE A 86 7.90 16.08 18.04
C ILE A 86 8.19 14.65 18.45
N TYR A 87 8.38 13.78 17.46
CA TYR A 87 8.80 12.40 17.66
C TYR A 87 10.14 12.13 16.99
N ALA A 88 10.94 11.23 17.57
CA ALA A 88 12.17 10.74 16.97
C ALA A 88 12.28 9.22 17.13
N SER A 89 12.97 8.58 16.20
CA SER A 89 13.32 7.16 16.36
C SER A 89 14.26 6.93 17.55
N THR A 90 14.43 5.66 17.91
CA THR A 90 15.39 5.22 18.94
C THR A 90 16.87 5.46 18.57
N MET A 91 17.16 5.87 17.33
CA MET A 91 18.52 6.11 16.85
C MET A 91 18.99 7.54 17.15
N VAL A 92 20.20 7.66 17.69
CA VAL A 92 20.74 8.93 18.23
C VAL A 92 20.77 10.05 17.19
N ARG A 93 21.08 9.74 15.92
CA ARG A 93 21.08 10.73 14.83
C ARG A 93 19.73 11.42 14.62
N THR A 94 18.61 10.73 14.81
CA THR A 94 17.28 11.36 14.71
C THR A 94 17.00 12.29 15.87
N GLN A 95 17.36 11.88 17.09
CA GLN A 95 17.20 12.68 18.30
C GLN A 95 18.07 13.94 18.26
N LEU A 96 19.34 13.81 17.83
CA LEU A 96 20.23 14.95 17.61
C LEU A 96 19.73 15.89 16.51
N THR A 97 19.07 15.35 15.49
CA THR A 97 18.47 16.19 14.43
C THR A 97 17.23 16.93 14.93
N ALA A 98 16.45 16.31 15.81
CA ALA A 98 15.24 16.90 16.40
C ALA A 98 15.55 17.99 17.44
N ALA A 99 16.70 17.93 18.12
CA ALA A 99 17.04 18.81 19.24
C ALA A 99 16.90 20.33 18.94
N PRO A 100 17.40 20.87 17.82
CA PRO A 100 17.20 22.29 17.50
C PRO A 100 15.72 22.66 17.29
N MET A 101 14.92 21.75 16.71
CA MET A 101 13.49 21.98 16.49
C MET A 101 12.71 21.96 17.81
N ALA A 102 13.04 21.02 18.69
CA ALA A 102 12.48 20.94 20.03
C ALA A 102 12.76 22.21 20.85
N GLN A 103 14.01 22.70 20.79
CA GLN A 103 14.37 23.96 21.45
C GLN A 103 13.59 25.16 20.87
N TYR A 104 13.43 25.21 19.55
CA TYR A 104 12.72 26.30 18.88
C TYR A 104 11.23 26.32 19.21
N LEU A 105 10.58 25.15 19.21
CA LEU A 105 9.14 24.99 19.44
C LEU A 105 8.76 24.97 20.93
N GLY A 106 9.73 24.76 21.82
CA GLY A 106 9.44 24.53 23.24
C GLY A 106 8.72 23.21 23.52
N LEU A 107 8.81 22.24 22.60
CA LEU A 107 8.19 20.92 22.69
C LEU A 107 9.21 19.85 23.07
N PRO A 108 8.86 18.87 23.92
CA PRO A 108 9.74 17.75 24.22
C PRO A 108 9.88 16.81 23.02
N ILE A 109 11.03 16.14 22.91
CA ILE A 109 11.22 15.04 21.95
C ILE A 109 10.67 13.76 22.57
N GLN A 110 9.69 13.17 21.91
CA GLN A 110 9.15 11.86 22.27
C GLN A 110 9.87 10.77 21.46
N VAL A 111 10.65 9.92 22.13
CA VAL A 111 11.37 8.82 21.45
C VAL A 111 10.46 7.60 21.35
N VAL A 112 10.17 7.16 20.12
CA VAL A 112 9.25 6.05 19.85
C VAL A 112 9.94 4.96 19.01
N PRO A 113 9.82 3.67 19.37
CA PRO A 113 10.28 2.58 18.52
C PRO A 113 9.40 2.47 17.26
N GLY A 114 9.95 1.92 16.19
CA GLY A 114 9.26 1.70 14.92
C GLY A 114 9.71 2.66 13.82
N LEU A 115 10.05 3.91 14.18
CA LEU A 115 10.56 4.93 13.24
C LEU A 115 12.03 4.72 12.82
N GLN A 116 12.72 3.68 13.28
CA GLN A 116 14.13 3.45 12.93
C GLN A 116 14.32 3.09 11.44
N GLU A 117 15.56 3.15 10.96
CA GLU A 117 15.90 2.79 9.58
C GLU A 117 15.55 1.32 9.29
N ILE A 118 15.38 0.99 8.01
CA ILE A 118 15.29 -0.40 7.57
C ILE A 118 16.60 -1.10 7.92
N GLU A 119 16.53 -2.19 8.70
CA GLU A 119 17.73 -2.90 9.14
C GLU A 119 18.43 -3.57 7.95
N ALA A 120 19.74 -3.36 7.78
CA ALA A 120 20.46 -3.87 6.61
C ALA A 120 20.84 -5.36 6.77
N GLY A 121 20.73 -5.93 7.97
CA GLY A 121 20.93 -7.36 8.21
C GLY A 121 22.36 -7.81 7.87
N ILE A 122 22.52 -8.79 6.98
CA ILE A 122 23.87 -9.21 6.58
C ILE A 122 24.66 -8.14 5.79
N TYR A 123 24.00 -7.05 5.38
CA TYR A 123 24.61 -5.95 4.63
C TYR A 123 25.09 -4.80 5.51
N GLU A 124 24.99 -4.91 6.85
CA GLU A 124 25.62 -3.94 7.75
C GLU A 124 27.12 -3.81 7.44
N GLY A 125 27.64 -2.59 7.48
CA GLY A 125 29.05 -2.31 7.19
C GLY A 125 29.40 -2.28 5.70
N THR A 126 28.47 -2.61 4.80
CA THR A 126 28.70 -2.49 3.35
C THR A 126 28.58 -1.04 2.88
N PRO A 127 29.14 -0.68 1.71
CA PRO A 127 28.99 0.66 1.19
C PRO A 127 27.52 1.05 0.98
N GLU A 128 27.10 2.22 1.48
CA GLU A 128 25.71 2.69 1.30
C GLU A 128 25.36 2.88 -0.18
N SER A 129 26.36 3.22 -1.00
CA SER A 129 26.24 3.25 -2.47
C SER A 129 25.81 1.92 -3.10
N ASP A 130 26.02 0.79 -2.41
CA ASP A 130 25.60 -0.53 -2.86
C ASP A 130 24.22 -0.94 -2.34
N ALA A 131 23.52 -0.10 -1.56
CA ALA A 131 22.23 -0.41 -0.94
C ALA A 131 21.20 -0.98 -1.93
N VAL A 132 21.10 -0.41 -3.15
CA VAL A 132 20.19 -0.86 -4.22
C VAL A 132 20.51 -2.28 -4.69
N LYS A 133 21.79 -2.67 -4.70
CA LYS A 133 22.24 -4.03 -5.03
C LYS A 133 22.24 -4.97 -3.83
N GLY A 134 22.24 -4.41 -2.62
CA GLY A 134 22.23 -5.13 -1.34
C GLY A 134 20.86 -5.09 -0.66
N TYR A 135 20.80 -4.49 0.54
CA TYR A 135 19.65 -4.62 1.43
C TYR A 135 18.33 -4.07 0.87
N LEU A 136 18.35 -3.10 -0.07
CA LEU A 136 17.14 -2.54 -0.67
C LEU A 136 16.46 -3.47 -1.69
N GLN A 137 17.05 -4.61 -2.05
CA GLN A 137 16.44 -5.59 -2.95
C GLN A 137 15.10 -6.12 -2.42
N ALA A 138 15.00 -6.38 -1.10
CA ALA A 138 13.74 -6.80 -0.50
C ALA A 138 12.72 -5.65 -0.42
N PRO A 139 13.06 -4.45 0.09
CA PRO A 139 12.23 -3.26 -0.01
C PRO A 139 11.64 -2.97 -1.40
N LEU A 140 12.44 -3.13 -2.47
CA LEU A 140 11.95 -2.98 -3.84
C LEU A 140 10.88 -4.02 -4.23
N LYS A 141 10.96 -5.25 -3.70
CA LYS A 141 9.94 -6.29 -3.87
C LYS A 141 8.67 -6.00 -3.05
N TRP A 142 8.80 -5.37 -1.88
CA TRP A 142 7.65 -4.93 -1.08
C TRP A 142 6.76 -3.99 -1.89
N LEU A 143 7.37 -3.04 -2.62
CA LEU A 143 6.65 -2.12 -3.50
C LEU A 143 5.91 -2.84 -4.64
N GLN A 144 6.36 -4.02 -5.03
CA GLN A 144 5.74 -4.88 -6.05
C GLN A 144 4.66 -5.81 -5.48
N GLY A 145 4.41 -5.76 -4.16
CA GLY A 145 3.38 -6.52 -3.46
C GLY A 145 3.89 -7.77 -2.73
N ASP A 146 5.16 -8.13 -2.88
CA ASP A 146 5.79 -9.24 -2.14
C ASP A 146 6.30 -8.73 -0.79
N LEU A 147 5.37 -8.57 0.18
CA LEU A 147 5.70 -8.11 1.54
C LEU A 147 6.43 -9.18 2.38
N ASP A 148 6.52 -10.42 1.88
CA ASP A 148 7.21 -11.51 2.56
C ASP A 148 8.68 -11.61 2.18
N ALA A 149 9.11 -10.93 1.11
CA ALA A 149 10.51 -10.75 0.77
C ALA A 149 11.30 -10.25 1.99
N ARG A 150 12.27 -11.04 2.45
CA ARG A 150 13.05 -10.72 3.65
C ARG A 150 14.44 -10.22 3.28
N ILE A 151 14.90 -9.17 3.96
CA ILE A 151 16.31 -8.80 3.96
C ILE A 151 17.05 -9.89 4.75
N PRO A 152 18.03 -10.61 4.18
CA PRO A 152 18.72 -11.67 4.89
C PRO A 152 19.32 -11.17 6.22
N GLY A 153 19.03 -11.88 7.31
CA GLY A 153 19.44 -11.50 8.67
C GLY A 153 18.66 -10.32 9.27
N SER A 154 17.56 -9.90 8.65
CA SER A 154 16.78 -8.71 9.01
C SER A 154 15.28 -8.95 8.72
N ILE A 155 14.48 -7.89 8.62
CA ILE A 155 13.02 -7.86 8.53
C ILE A 155 12.49 -8.13 7.12
N ASN A 156 11.21 -8.50 7.04
CA ASN A 156 10.42 -8.46 5.81
C ASN A 156 9.52 -7.21 5.75
N GLY A 157 8.77 -7.07 4.66
CA GLY A 157 7.91 -5.91 4.42
C GLY A 157 6.76 -5.82 5.41
N ARG A 158 6.17 -6.94 5.84
CA ARG A 158 5.09 -6.94 6.84
C ARG A 158 5.57 -6.46 8.21
N GLU A 159 6.73 -6.92 8.64
CA GLU A 159 7.35 -6.50 9.91
C GLU A 159 7.75 -5.02 9.88
N PHE A 160 8.28 -4.56 8.75
CA PHE A 160 8.60 -3.14 8.51
C PHE A 160 7.35 -2.25 8.58
N ASP A 161 6.28 -2.67 7.91
CA ASP A 161 5.03 -1.92 7.83
C ASP A 161 4.38 -1.82 9.22
N ALA A 162 4.21 -2.98 9.89
CA ALA A 162 3.56 -3.06 11.19
C ALA A 162 4.27 -2.25 12.28
N ARG A 163 5.61 -2.18 12.28
CA ARG A 163 6.34 -1.38 13.28
C ARG A 163 6.21 0.13 13.04
N MET A 164 6.18 0.57 11.78
CA MET A 164 6.01 1.99 11.44
C MET A 164 4.58 2.42 11.74
N ASP A 165 3.61 1.59 11.36
CA ASP A 165 2.19 1.81 11.68
C ASP A 165 1.97 1.85 13.20
N GLY A 166 2.60 0.96 13.97
CA GLY A 166 2.53 1.00 15.43
C GLY A 166 3.07 2.31 16.03
N ALA A 167 4.15 2.86 15.47
CA ALA A 167 4.68 4.16 15.90
C ALA A 167 3.71 5.31 15.57
N ILE A 168 3.14 5.30 14.38
CA ILE A 168 2.18 6.32 13.93
C ILE A 168 0.87 6.22 14.72
N GLN A 169 0.39 5.01 14.98
CA GLN A 169 -0.78 4.75 15.82
C GLN A 169 -0.55 5.29 17.23
N THR A 170 0.66 5.14 17.80
CA THR A 170 1.01 5.72 19.10
C THR A 170 0.86 7.24 19.09
N MET A 171 1.35 7.93 18.05
CA MET A 171 1.19 9.39 17.91
C MET A 171 -0.28 9.78 17.80
N TYR A 172 -1.05 9.01 17.02
CA TYR A 172 -2.46 9.23 16.80
C TYR A 172 -3.29 9.07 18.09
N ASP A 173 -3.04 7.99 18.83
CA ASP A 173 -3.71 7.64 20.10
C ASP A 173 -3.38 8.64 21.22
N ASN A 174 -2.20 9.27 21.16
CA ASN A 174 -1.84 10.38 22.05
C ASN A 174 -2.64 11.66 21.77
N GLY A 175 -3.42 11.71 20.68
CA GLY A 175 -4.21 12.87 20.28
C GLY A 175 -3.43 13.89 19.45
N ASP A 176 -2.19 13.58 19.04
CA ASP A 176 -1.39 14.48 18.22
C ASP A 176 -1.91 14.48 16.77
N ARG A 177 -1.99 15.66 16.16
CA ARG A 177 -2.61 15.85 14.82
C ARG A 177 -1.72 16.59 13.86
N ASN A 178 -0.68 17.29 14.31
CA ASN A 178 0.29 17.94 13.43
C ASN A 178 1.71 17.70 13.92
N VAL A 179 2.30 16.61 13.44
CA VAL A 179 3.52 16.03 14.03
C VAL A 179 4.75 16.27 13.17
N ALA A 180 5.86 16.62 13.82
CA ALA A 180 7.21 16.50 13.24
C ALA A 180 7.85 15.17 13.67
N ALA A 181 7.98 14.22 12.74
CA ALA A 181 8.50 12.87 13.00
C ALA A 181 9.89 12.67 12.37
N PHE A 182 10.93 12.63 13.20
CA PHE A 182 12.32 12.44 12.78
C PHE A 182 12.65 10.95 12.60
N SER A 183 12.91 10.56 11.35
CA SER A 183 13.15 9.18 10.92
C SER A 183 14.31 9.12 9.89
N HIS A 184 14.30 8.14 8.99
CA HIS A 184 15.42 7.78 8.14
C HIS A 184 15.01 7.68 6.67
N GLY A 185 15.99 7.70 5.77
CA GLY A 185 15.72 7.83 4.35
C GLY A 185 14.95 6.63 3.80
N GLY A 186 15.43 5.42 4.06
CA GLY A 186 14.78 4.19 3.62
C GLY A 186 13.40 4.05 4.26
N ALA A 187 13.32 4.16 5.58
CA ALA A 187 12.07 4.04 6.33
C ALA A 187 10.97 5.00 5.83
N ILE A 188 11.26 6.30 5.69
CA ILE A 188 10.27 7.28 5.22
C ILE A 188 9.82 6.94 3.80
N MET A 189 10.76 6.76 2.87
CA MET A 189 10.41 6.55 1.46
C MET A 189 9.59 5.27 1.25
N PHE A 190 10.05 4.14 1.80
CA PHE A 190 9.37 2.86 1.58
C PHE A 190 8.02 2.80 2.29
N TRP A 191 7.88 3.32 3.51
CA TRP A 191 6.58 3.38 4.17
C TRP A 191 5.60 4.27 3.39
N VAL A 192 6.05 5.45 2.93
CA VAL A 192 5.20 6.34 2.12
C VAL A 192 4.77 5.65 0.81
N PHE A 193 5.68 4.97 0.11
CA PHE A 193 5.32 4.26 -1.12
C PHE A 193 4.37 3.08 -0.87
N LEU A 194 4.46 2.42 0.28
CA LEU A 194 3.54 1.34 0.66
C LEU A 194 2.15 1.87 1.00
N ASN A 195 2.07 2.95 1.78
CA ASN A 195 0.84 3.35 2.48
C ASN A 195 0.16 4.61 1.96
N ALA A 196 0.89 5.51 1.30
CA ALA A 196 0.30 6.72 0.75
C ALA A 196 -0.21 6.49 -0.67
N GLU A 197 -1.47 6.87 -0.90
CA GLU A 197 -2.20 6.42 -2.08
C GLU A 197 -1.72 7.10 -3.37
N ASN A 198 -1.30 8.36 -3.30
CA ASN A 198 -0.81 9.16 -4.42
C ASN A 198 0.72 9.14 -4.55
N ALA A 199 1.42 8.31 -3.77
CA ALA A 199 2.87 8.21 -3.83
C ALA A 199 3.33 7.51 -5.11
N ASP A 200 4.30 8.12 -5.81
CA ASP A 200 4.88 7.58 -7.03
C ASP A 200 6.24 6.91 -6.72
N PRO A 201 6.37 5.58 -6.79
CA PRO A 201 7.64 4.90 -6.53
C PRO A 201 8.80 5.36 -7.42
N MET A 202 8.50 6.00 -8.57
CA MET A 202 9.51 6.61 -9.43
C MET A 202 10.30 7.72 -8.73
N TRP A 203 9.73 8.33 -7.68
CA TRP A 203 10.41 9.34 -6.86
C TRP A 203 11.64 8.79 -6.15
N LEU A 204 11.74 7.48 -5.93
CA LEU A 204 12.96 6.86 -5.41
C LEU A 204 14.18 7.16 -6.32
N MET A 205 13.96 7.23 -7.64
CA MET A 205 15.02 7.48 -8.62
C MET A 205 15.19 8.95 -8.94
N THR A 206 14.11 9.73 -8.96
CA THR A 206 14.16 11.14 -9.38
C THR A 206 14.39 12.11 -8.22
N ASN A 207 13.92 11.76 -7.01
CA ASN A 207 13.89 12.65 -5.86
C ASN A 207 14.22 11.91 -4.54
N PRO A 208 15.38 11.23 -4.44
CA PRO A 208 15.75 10.52 -3.22
C PRO A 208 15.85 11.48 -2.04
N LEU A 209 15.34 11.05 -0.88
CA LEU A 209 15.29 11.87 0.32
C LEU A 209 16.70 12.02 0.92
N ARG A 210 17.41 13.13 0.63
CA ARG A 210 18.74 13.43 1.21
C ARG A 210 18.64 13.78 2.69
N ASN A 211 19.77 13.88 3.41
CA ASN A 211 19.78 14.31 4.82
C ASN A 211 18.99 15.62 4.99
N THR A 212 18.19 15.70 6.05
CA THR A 212 17.18 16.76 6.32
C THR A 212 16.13 16.98 5.24
N GLY A 213 16.04 16.11 4.24
CA GLY A 213 14.88 16.05 3.36
C GLY A 213 13.65 15.59 4.13
N TYR A 214 12.48 16.06 3.70
CA TYR A 214 11.22 15.76 4.39
C TYR A 214 10.11 15.36 3.41
N VAL A 215 9.11 14.66 3.94
CA VAL A 215 7.86 14.31 3.25
C VAL A 215 6.73 14.63 4.20
N VAL A 216 5.68 15.27 3.69
CA VAL A 216 4.47 15.52 4.46
C VAL A 216 3.35 14.65 3.96
N VAL A 217 2.69 13.95 4.87
CA VAL A 217 1.48 13.17 4.61
C VAL A 217 0.32 13.66 5.44
N GLU A 218 -0.89 13.51 4.90
CA GLU A 218 -2.16 13.76 5.59
C GLU A 218 -3.05 12.54 5.45
N GLY A 219 -3.79 12.22 6.52
CA GLY A 219 -4.62 11.02 6.57
C GLY A 219 -4.85 10.57 8.00
N ASN A 220 -5.18 9.29 8.17
CA ASN A 220 -5.26 8.68 9.49
C ASN A 220 -5.03 7.15 9.38
N PRO A 221 -4.84 6.44 10.49
CA PRO A 221 -4.61 5.00 10.47
C PRO A 221 -5.76 4.15 9.88
N GLU A 222 -6.99 4.67 9.82
CA GLU A 222 -8.16 3.95 9.32
C GLU A 222 -8.40 4.16 7.83
N ASP A 223 -8.40 5.41 7.37
CA ASP A 223 -8.70 5.84 6.01
C ASP A 223 -7.47 5.80 5.09
N GLY A 224 -6.27 5.76 5.67
CA GLY A 224 -5.00 5.76 4.95
C GLY A 224 -4.45 7.18 4.72
N TRP A 225 -3.42 7.25 3.88
CA TRP A 225 -2.55 8.43 3.80
C TRP A 225 -2.43 8.99 2.39
N ARG A 226 -2.17 10.29 2.29
CA ARG A 226 -1.83 10.99 1.05
C ARG A 226 -0.58 11.83 1.27
N VAL A 227 0.33 11.82 0.30
CA VAL A 227 1.46 12.76 0.25
C VAL A 227 0.94 14.12 -0.19
N VAL A 228 1.25 15.16 0.60
CA VAL A 228 0.90 16.56 0.27
C VAL A 228 2.12 17.36 -0.12
N ASN A 229 3.31 17.03 0.41
CA ASN A 229 4.55 17.68 0.03
C ASN A 229 5.69 16.67 0.00
N TRP A 230 6.51 16.73 -1.05
CA TRP A 230 7.76 15.97 -1.16
C TRP A 230 8.93 16.94 -1.28
N ASN A 231 9.66 17.13 -0.18
CA ASN A 231 10.88 17.93 -0.11
C ASN A 231 10.74 19.35 -0.70
N GLY A 232 9.67 20.05 -0.31
CA GLY A 232 9.34 21.40 -0.78
C GLY A 232 8.48 21.45 -2.04
N THR A 233 8.23 20.31 -2.69
CA THR A 233 7.33 20.23 -3.85
C THR A 233 5.93 19.82 -3.41
N GLU A 234 4.96 20.73 -3.56
CA GLU A 234 3.55 20.43 -3.31
C GLU A 234 3.02 19.38 -4.29
N ILE A 235 2.31 18.39 -3.75
CA ILE A 235 1.69 17.31 -4.51
C ILE A 235 0.19 17.57 -4.58
N GLY A 236 -0.32 17.82 -5.79
CA GLY A 236 -1.72 18.11 -6.01
C GLY A 236 -2.67 16.95 -5.63
N PRO A 237 -3.97 17.24 -5.49
CA PRO A 237 -4.98 16.27 -5.07
C PRO A 237 -5.24 15.18 -6.12
N GLU A 238 -4.87 15.41 -7.38
CA GLU A 238 -5.09 14.46 -8.47
C GLU A 238 -3.98 13.41 -8.54
N THR A 239 -4.34 12.14 -8.39
CA THR A 239 -3.41 11.04 -8.58
C THR A 239 -3.13 10.82 -10.08
N PRO A 240 -1.87 10.84 -10.53
CA PRO A 240 -1.53 10.55 -11.93
C PRO A 240 -1.94 9.12 -12.34
N PHE A 241 -2.36 8.90 -13.59
CA PHE A 241 -2.76 7.58 -14.08
C PHE A 241 -1.71 6.49 -13.82
N ARG A 242 -0.42 6.82 -14.02
CA ARG A 242 0.68 5.87 -13.77
C ARG A 242 0.74 5.38 -12.33
N VAL A 243 0.41 6.25 -11.37
CA VAL A 243 0.40 5.93 -9.94
C VAL A 243 -0.79 5.01 -9.64
N GLU A 244 -1.97 5.33 -10.19
CA GLU A 244 -3.15 4.48 -10.04
C GLU A 244 -2.95 3.10 -10.68
N ALA A 245 -2.40 3.04 -11.90
CA ALA A 245 -2.09 1.79 -12.57
C ALA A 245 -1.10 0.92 -11.77
N PHE A 246 -0.05 1.54 -11.21
CA PHE A 246 0.89 0.85 -10.34
C PHE A 246 0.21 0.33 -9.06
N ARG A 247 -0.63 1.14 -8.41
CA ARG A 247 -1.40 0.76 -7.22
C ARG A 247 -2.30 -0.46 -7.49
N GLN A 248 -3.01 -0.46 -8.62
CA GLN A 248 -3.85 -1.57 -9.04
C GLN A 248 -3.03 -2.84 -9.34
N LEU A 249 -1.86 -2.69 -9.99
CA LEU A 249 -0.96 -3.81 -10.26
C LEU A 249 -0.40 -4.42 -8.97
N ARG A 250 0.01 -3.59 -8.01
CA ARG A 250 0.44 -4.03 -6.68
C ARG A 250 -0.67 -4.78 -5.95
N THR A 251 -1.90 -4.26 -6.03
CA THR A 251 -3.08 -4.90 -5.41
C THR A 251 -3.34 -6.28 -6.00
N LEU A 252 -3.26 -6.41 -7.33
CA LEU A 252 -3.37 -7.69 -8.03
C LEU A 252 -2.25 -8.64 -7.58
N SER A 253 -1.00 -8.21 -7.61
CA SER A 253 0.17 -8.99 -7.19
C SER A 253 -0.01 -9.57 -5.78
N ARG A 254 -0.42 -8.73 -4.83
CA ARG A 254 -0.71 -9.15 -3.44
C ARG A 254 -1.82 -10.19 -3.37
N GLN A 255 -2.93 -10.00 -4.10
CA GLN A 255 -4.05 -10.94 -4.09
C GLN A 255 -3.68 -12.30 -4.69
N LEU A 256 -2.87 -12.29 -5.76
CA LEU A 256 -2.35 -13.52 -6.36
C LEU A 256 -1.40 -14.25 -5.40
N GLN A 257 -0.54 -13.52 -4.70
CA GLN A 257 0.35 -14.09 -3.69
C GLN A 257 -0.46 -14.70 -2.53
N GLN A 258 -1.46 -14.00 -2.00
CA GLN A 258 -2.35 -14.52 -0.95
C GLN A 258 -3.09 -15.80 -1.39
N ALA A 259 -3.55 -15.86 -2.64
CA ALA A 259 -4.15 -17.07 -3.18
C ALA A 259 -3.14 -18.23 -3.24
N ALA A 260 -1.89 -17.96 -3.62
CA ALA A 260 -0.82 -18.95 -3.65
C ALA A 260 -0.44 -19.43 -2.24
N ASP A 261 -0.31 -18.52 -1.28
CA ASP A 261 0.04 -18.83 0.11
C ASP A 261 -1.05 -19.68 0.76
N GLY A 262 -2.34 -19.36 0.53
CA GLY A 262 -3.46 -20.16 1.01
C GLY A 262 -3.43 -21.61 0.49
N VAL A 263 -2.99 -21.82 -0.76
CA VAL A 263 -2.78 -23.16 -1.31
C VAL A 263 -1.59 -23.85 -0.64
N VAL A 264 -0.44 -23.18 -0.49
CA VAL A 264 0.74 -23.76 0.15
C VAL A 264 0.45 -24.16 1.60
N GLN A 265 -0.18 -23.27 2.38
CA GLN A 265 -0.53 -23.52 3.77
C GLN A 265 -1.52 -24.69 3.92
N SER A 266 -2.40 -24.89 2.94
CA SER A 266 -3.31 -26.05 2.96
C SER A 266 -2.58 -27.39 2.99
N PHE A 267 -1.37 -27.49 2.43
CA PHE A 267 -0.57 -28.73 2.48
C PHE A 267 -0.06 -29.05 3.88
N GLU A 268 0.07 -28.08 4.77
CA GLU A 268 0.44 -28.30 6.17
C GLU A 268 -0.65 -29.07 6.93
N THR A 269 -1.91 -28.90 6.52
CA THR A 269 -3.05 -29.58 7.13
C THR A 269 -3.05 -31.09 6.91
N ARG A 270 -2.36 -31.56 5.86
CA ARG A 270 -2.36 -32.96 5.39
C ARG A 270 -3.76 -33.54 5.12
N ASP A 271 -4.78 -32.69 4.99
CA ASP A 271 -6.15 -33.08 4.64
C ASP A 271 -6.40 -32.88 3.14
N PRO A 272 -6.64 -33.97 2.37
CA PRO A 272 -6.93 -33.89 0.94
C PRO A 272 -8.14 -33.01 0.59
N ALA A 273 -9.17 -32.96 1.43
CA ALA A 273 -10.36 -32.15 1.18
C ALA A 273 -10.08 -30.65 1.39
N ALA A 274 -9.35 -30.30 2.45
CA ALA A 274 -8.87 -28.94 2.68
C ALA A 274 -7.96 -28.45 1.55
N ILE A 275 -7.04 -29.30 1.07
CA ILE A 275 -6.14 -28.98 -0.05
C ILE A 275 -6.93 -28.73 -1.33
N ALA A 276 -7.86 -29.63 -1.71
CA ALA A 276 -8.68 -29.47 -2.90
C ALA A 276 -9.54 -28.19 -2.84
N THR A 277 -10.07 -27.86 -1.66
CA THR A 277 -10.84 -26.64 -1.43
C THR A 277 -9.98 -25.40 -1.57
N ALA A 278 -8.78 -25.39 -0.99
CA ALA A 278 -7.84 -24.27 -1.09
C ALA A 278 -7.39 -24.01 -2.53
N ILE A 279 -7.14 -25.07 -3.32
CA ILE A 279 -6.81 -24.95 -4.75
C ILE A 279 -7.95 -24.29 -5.54
N ASN A 280 -9.17 -24.78 -5.38
CA ASN A 280 -10.33 -24.23 -6.08
C ASN A 280 -10.59 -22.77 -5.69
N ARG A 281 -10.49 -22.47 -4.39
CA ARG A 281 -10.60 -21.10 -3.88
C ARG A 281 -9.50 -20.19 -4.43
N GLY A 282 -8.25 -20.63 -4.39
CA GLY A 282 -7.10 -19.86 -4.90
C GLY A 282 -7.24 -19.54 -6.39
N LEU A 283 -7.69 -20.49 -7.21
CA LEU A 283 -7.97 -20.25 -8.63
C LEU A 283 -9.12 -19.26 -8.85
N ALA A 284 -10.20 -19.37 -8.06
CA ALA A 284 -11.34 -18.46 -8.14
C ALA A 284 -10.98 -17.04 -7.70
N ASP A 285 -10.30 -16.90 -6.56
CA ASP A 285 -9.83 -15.63 -6.02
C ASP A 285 -8.87 -14.95 -7.01
N ALA A 286 -7.92 -15.69 -7.59
CA ALA A 286 -7.02 -15.18 -8.63
C ALA A 286 -7.75 -14.69 -9.88
N GLY A 287 -8.73 -15.45 -10.40
CA GLY A 287 -9.55 -15.03 -11.54
C GLY A 287 -10.38 -13.78 -11.26
N PHE A 288 -10.93 -13.68 -10.05
CA PHE A 288 -11.68 -12.51 -9.61
C PHE A 288 -10.80 -11.27 -9.46
N SER A 289 -9.58 -11.43 -8.92
CA SER A 289 -8.58 -10.37 -8.80
C SER A 289 -8.17 -9.79 -10.14
N VAL A 290 -7.92 -10.63 -11.15
CA VAL A 290 -7.61 -10.17 -12.52
C VAL A 290 -8.78 -9.40 -13.11
N THR A 291 -10.01 -9.88 -12.90
CA THR A 291 -11.23 -9.20 -13.37
C THR A 291 -11.41 -7.83 -12.71
N LYS A 292 -11.21 -7.74 -11.39
CA LYS A 292 -11.24 -6.50 -10.62
C LYS A 292 -10.20 -5.49 -11.12
N PHE A 293 -8.97 -5.95 -11.34
CA PHE A 293 -7.88 -5.12 -11.88
C PHE A 293 -8.29 -4.51 -13.24
N ASN A 294 -8.75 -5.33 -14.19
CA ASN A 294 -9.17 -4.85 -15.50
C ASN A 294 -10.29 -3.81 -15.40
N ARG A 295 -11.30 -4.07 -14.55
CA ARG A 295 -12.42 -3.15 -14.33
C ARG A 295 -11.95 -1.82 -13.74
N ALA A 296 -11.06 -1.84 -12.75
CA ALA A 296 -10.53 -0.64 -12.10
C ALA A 296 -9.75 0.23 -13.10
N ILE A 297 -8.86 -0.38 -13.89
CA ILE A 297 -8.10 0.33 -14.94
C ILE A 297 -9.04 0.94 -16.00
N THR A 298 -10.02 0.18 -16.50
CA THR A 298 -10.98 0.71 -17.48
C THR A 298 -11.79 1.87 -16.90
N ALA A 299 -12.26 1.75 -15.66
CA ALA A 299 -13.02 2.82 -14.99
C ALA A 299 -12.20 4.11 -14.84
N ASP A 300 -10.92 4.02 -14.46
CA ASP A 300 -10.04 5.20 -14.34
C ASP A 300 -9.76 5.84 -15.69
N ILE A 301 -9.56 5.04 -16.76
CA ILE A 301 -9.43 5.57 -18.13
C ILE A 301 -10.69 6.34 -18.54
N VAL A 302 -11.88 5.77 -18.35
CA VAL A 302 -13.16 6.43 -18.67
C VAL A 302 -13.31 7.73 -17.89
N LYS A 303 -13.11 7.69 -16.56
CA LYS A 303 -13.18 8.87 -15.68
C LYS A 303 -12.28 10.02 -16.16
N ARG A 304 -11.07 9.70 -16.61
CA ARG A 304 -10.11 10.71 -17.10
C ARG A 304 -10.49 11.26 -18.46
N ILE A 305 -11.02 10.43 -19.36
CA ILE A 305 -11.55 10.87 -20.66
C ILE A 305 -12.74 11.82 -20.44
N ASP A 306 -13.69 11.44 -19.59
CA ASP A 306 -14.88 12.25 -19.27
C ASP A 306 -14.49 13.62 -18.68
N LYS A 307 -13.42 13.68 -17.89
CA LYS A 307 -12.91 14.93 -17.31
C LYS A 307 -12.13 15.79 -18.32
N ALA A 308 -11.50 15.17 -19.33
CA ALA A 308 -10.72 15.86 -20.35
C ALA A 308 -11.58 16.41 -21.50
N ILE A 309 -12.80 15.89 -21.68
CA ILE A 309 -13.77 16.39 -22.65
C ILE A 309 -14.65 17.45 -21.98
N PRO A 310 -14.61 18.73 -22.39
CA PRO A 310 -15.53 19.73 -21.86
C PRO A 310 -16.97 19.36 -22.23
N LYS A 311 -17.86 19.26 -21.24
CA LYS A 311 -19.30 19.04 -21.47
C LYS A 311 -19.87 20.24 -22.23
N LYS A 312 -20.11 20.08 -23.54
CA LYS A 312 -21.12 20.88 -24.23
C LYS A 312 -22.48 20.33 -23.83
N GLU A 313 -23.30 21.16 -23.21
CA GLU A 313 -24.74 20.91 -23.17
C GLU A 313 -25.28 20.91 -24.62
N ASP A 314 -26.09 19.90 -24.88
CA ASP A 314 -26.92 19.63 -26.06
C ASP A 314 -26.22 19.44 -27.43
N ALA A 315 -26.10 18.17 -27.85
CA ALA A 315 -26.63 17.70 -29.14
C ALA A 315 -26.47 16.17 -29.29
N ALA A 316 -27.59 15.52 -29.60
CA ALA A 316 -27.82 14.24 -30.28
C ALA A 316 -26.75 13.12 -30.23
N THR A 317 -27.22 11.98 -29.74
CA THR A 317 -26.62 10.64 -29.85
C THR A 317 -26.23 10.29 -31.29
N ASP A 318 -24.97 9.91 -31.48
CA ASP A 318 -24.56 9.00 -32.56
C ASP A 318 -23.44 8.08 -32.06
N ASP A 319 -23.54 6.82 -32.49
CA ASP A 319 -22.84 5.63 -32.02
C ASP A 319 -21.31 5.75 -31.92
N VAL A 320 -20.77 5.44 -30.74
CA VAL A 320 -19.38 5.00 -30.58
C VAL A 320 -19.38 3.58 -30.04
N GLN A 321 -19.19 2.62 -30.96
CA GLN A 321 -19.04 1.21 -30.64
C GLN A 321 -17.68 0.96 -29.96
N ALA A 322 -17.73 0.49 -28.71
CA ALA A 322 -16.56 0.07 -27.94
C ALA A 322 -15.87 -1.14 -28.61
N PRO A 323 -14.53 -1.24 -28.59
CA PRO A 323 -13.85 -2.44 -29.06
C PRO A 323 -14.19 -3.63 -28.15
N GLU A 324 -14.64 -4.75 -28.74
CA GLU A 324 -15.01 -5.96 -28.02
C GLU A 324 -13.89 -6.45 -27.07
N PRO A 325 -14.23 -6.92 -25.86
CA PRO A 325 -13.23 -7.38 -24.92
C PRO A 325 -12.73 -8.77 -25.30
N ALA A 326 -11.40 -8.97 -25.23
CA ALA A 326 -10.69 -10.26 -25.34
C ALA A 326 -11.06 -11.30 -24.26
N VAL A 327 -12.17 -11.10 -23.54
CA VAL A 327 -12.70 -11.91 -22.44
C VAL A 327 -13.50 -13.10 -22.97
N THR A 328 -14.07 -13.02 -24.17
CA THR A 328 -14.95 -14.05 -24.73
C THR A 328 -14.19 -15.32 -25.16
N GLN A 329 -12.92 -15.21 -25.56
CA GLN A 329 -12.08 -16.35 -25.94
C GLN A 329 -11.56 -17.15 -24.73
N VAL A 330 -11.33 -16.50 -23.59
CA VAL A 330 -10.83 -17.19 -22.39
C VAL A 330 -11.96 -17.93 -21.65
N GLN A 331 -13.18 -17.39 -21.67
CA GLN A 331 -14.35 -18.05 -21.08
C GLN A 331 -14.80 -19.28 -21.88
N SER A 332 -14.66 -19.28 -23.21
CA SER A 332 -15.04 -20.43 -24.05
C SER A 332 -14.08 -21.61 -23.89
N GLU A 333 -12.78 -21.37 -23.71
CA GLU A 333 -11.79 -22.42 -23.45
C GLU A 333 -11.93 -23.06 -22.05
N LEU A 334 -12.39 -22.29 -21.04
CA LEU A 334 -12.67 -22.80 -19.69
C LEU A 334 -13.99 -23.58 -19.59
N LYS A 335 -15.03 -23.18 -20.36
CA LYS A 335 -16.28 -23.96 -20.48
C LYS A 335 -16.07 -25.27 -21.25
N ALA A 336 -15.21 -25.28 -22.26
CA ALA A 336 -14.91 -26.49 -23.04
C ALA A 336 -14.15 -27.55 -22.23
N ARG A 337 -13.40 -27.16 -21.18
CA ARG A 337 -12.64 -28.09 -20.33
C ARG A 337 -13.36 -28.57 -19.07
N SER A 338 -14.38 -27.84 -18.61
CA SER A 338 -15.22 -28.27 -17.48
C SER A 338 -16.28 -29.32 -17.87
N ALA A 339 -16.49 -29.57 -19.17
CA ALA A 339 -17.39 -30.62 -19.67
C ALA A 339 -16.78 -32.04 -19.68
N ALA A 340 -15.53 -32.23 -19.23
CA ALA A 340 -14.82 -33.51 -19.31
C ALA A 340 -14.81 -34.35 -18.02
N THR A 341 -15.61 -34.00 -17.01
CA THR A 341 -15.78 -34.83 -15.81
C THR A 341 -17.24 -34.88 -15.40
N ASP A 342 -18.01 -35.75 -16.07
CA ASP A 342 -19.22 -36.32 -15.50
C ASP A 342 -18.80 -37.36 -14.45
N LEU A 343 -19.10 -37.07 -13.19
CA LEU A 343 -18.99 -38.01 -12.08
C LEU A 343 -20.37 -38.22 -11.48
N SER A 344 -21.29 -38.76 -12.28
CA SER A 344 -22.49 -39.44 -11.79
C SER A 344 -22.18 -40.94 -11.58
N GLY A 345 -21.69 -41.29 -10.40
CA GLY A 345 -21.42 -42.69 -10.05
C GLY A 345 -21.14 -42.85 -8.56
N GLY A 346 -22.12 -43.39 -7.84
CA GLY A 346 -22.14 -43.50 -6.38
C GLY A 346 -21.05 -44.37 -5.74
N ASN A 347 -20.89 -44.13 -4.44
CA ASN A 347 -20.18 -44.92 -3.44
C ASN A 347 -19.99 -46.42 -3.78
N LYS A 348 -18.74 -46.84 -3.97
CA LYS A 348 -18.24 -48.13 -3.48
C LYS A 348 -16.77 -48.00 -3.08
N ALA A 349 -16.49 -48.32 -1.82
CA ALA A 349 -15.13 -48.49 -1.31
C ALA A 349 -14.44 -49.67 -1.99
N VAL A 350 -13.17 -49.52 -2.39
CA VAL A 350 -12.31 -50.64 -2.79
C VAL A 350 -10.92 -50.48 -2.11
N PRO A 351 -10.31 -51.55 -1.55
CA PRO A 351 -9.12 -51.43 -0.71
C PRO A 351 -7.85 -51.30 -1.55
N GLY A 352 -7.01 -50.31 -1.22
CA GLY A 352 -5.72 -50.10 -1.89
C GLY A 352 -4.98 -48.79 -1.54
N ALA A 353 -5.51 -48.00 -0.61
CA ALA A 353 -5.06 -46.64 -0.32
C ALA A 353 -3.59 -46.53 0.16
N ALA A 354 -3.00 -47.58 0.71
CA ALA A 354 -1.64 -47.50 1.26
C ALA A 354 -0.53 -47.45 0.19
N LYS A 355 -0.77 -47.93 -1.05
CA LYS A 355 0.28 -48.01 -2.09
C LYS A 355 0.32 -46.79 -3.02
N ALA A 356 -0.76 -45.99 -3.05
CA ALA A 356 -0.86 -44.76 -3.83
C ALA A 356 -0.17 -43.55 -3.15
N LEU A 357 -0.07 -43.56 -1.81
CA LEU A 357 0.52 -42.46 -1.03
C LEU A 357 2.04 -42.29 -1.22
N LYS A 358 2.77 -43.32 -1.63
CA LYS A 358 4.23 -43.21 -1.91
C LYS A 358 4.57 -42.62 -3.29
N ARG A 359 3.62 -42.56 -4.24
CA ARG A 359 3.82 -41.98 -5.58
C ARG A 359 3.40 -40.50 -5.70
N SER A 360 2.77 -39.94 -4.66
CA SER A 360 2.25 -38.56 -4.66
C SER A 360 3.27 -37.51 -4.23
N GLY A 361 4.35 -37.89 -3.51
CA GLY A 361 5.38 -36.96 -3.04
C GLY A 361 6.29 -36.42 -4.15
N ASP A 362 6.60 -37.24 -5.16
CA ASP A 362 7.47 -36.84 -6.27
C ASP A 362 6.74 -36.03 -7.36
N LYS A 363 5.40 -36.04 -7.36
CA LYS A 363 4.58 -35.26 -8.32
C LYS A 363 4.15 -33.88 -7.80
N ALA A 364 4.36 -33.57 -6.52
CA ALA A 364 3.95 -32.29 -5.93
C ALA A 364 4.93 -31.13 -6.22
N LYS A 365 6.22 -31.40 -6.37
CA LYS A 365 7.25 -30.40 -6.72
C LYS A 365 7.02 -29.70 -8.07
N PRO A 366 6.68 -30.40 -9.18
CA PRO A 366 6.39 -29.73 -10.45
C PRO A 366 5.12 -28.85 -10.39
N SER A 367 4.09 -29.22 -9.60
CA SER A 367 2.84 -28.45 -9.54
C SER A 367 2.97 -27.05 -8.91
N VAL A 368 3.88 -26.87 -7.96
CA VAL A 368 4.16 -25.57 -7.33
C VAL A 368 5.02 -24.69 -8.26
N ALA A 369 5.94 -25.30 -9.01
CA ALA A 369 6.71 -24.61 -10.04
C ALA A 369 5.80 -24.13 -11.19
N ASP A 370 4.89 -24.99 -11.66
CA ASP A 370 3.93 -24.66 -12.72
C ASP A 370 2.95 -23.56 -12.30
N ALA A 371 2.49 -23.58 -11.04
CA ALA A 371 1.63 -22.53 -10.50
C ALA A 371 2.36 -21.18 -10.42
N ARG A 372 3.61 -21.18 -9.93
CA ARG A 372 4.47 -19.99 -9.91
C ARG A 372 4.75 -19.45 -11.30
N GLU A 373 4.97 -20.33 -12.27
CA GLU A 373 5.23 -19.96 -13.66
C GLU A 373 3.99 -19.36 -14.35
N ARG A 374 2.79 -19.88 -14.05
CA ARG A 374 1.52 -19.30 -14.54
C ARG A 374 1.21 -17.94 -13.93
N VAL A 375 1.49 -17.75 -12.64
CA VAL A 375 1.38 -16.44 -11.99
C VAL A 375 2.37 -15.46 -12.61
N LYS A 376 3.64 -15.86 -12.78
CA LYS A 376 4.66 -15.06 -13.44
C LYS A 376 4.26 -14.66 -14.86
N SER A 377 3.77 -15.60 -15.67
CA SER A 377 3.28 -15.33 -17.03
C SER A 377 2.10 -14.36 -17.05
N SER A 378 1.19 -14.45 -16.07
CA SER A 378 0.05 -13.53 -15.94
C SER A 378 0.50 -12.13 -15.56
N MET A 379 1.50 -12.00 -14.67
CA MET A 379 2.11 -10.72 -14.31
C MET A 379 2.85 -10.07 -15.48
N GLU A 380 3.58 -10.84 -16.28
CA GLU A 380 4.25 -10.35 -17.49
C GLU A 380 3.23 -9.80 -18.51
N LYS A 381 2.15 -10.54 -18.77
CA LYS A 381 1.07 -10.09 -19.67
C LYS A 381 0.35 -8.84 -19.16
N ALA A 382 0.10 -8.75 -17.85
CA ALA A 382 -0.47 -7.55 -17.23
C ALA A 382 0.48 -6.35 -17.35
N GLY A 383 1.78 -6.55 -17.09
CA GLY A 383 2.82 -5.53 -17.27
C GLY A 383 2.91 -5.03 -18.71
N ASP A 384 2.80 -5.91 -19.71
CA ASP A 384 2.77 -5.54 -21.13
C ASP A 384 1.52 -4.75 -21.52
N ALA A 385 0.35 -5.14 -21.00
CA ALA A 385 -0.89 -4.41 -21.20
C ALA A 385 -0.81 -3.00 -20.61
N VAL A 386 -0.25 -2.84 -19.40
CA VAL A 386 -0.01 -1.55 -18.76
C VAL A 386 1.00 -0.72 -19.57
N ARG A 387 2.12 -1.30 -20.01
CA ARG A 387 3.11 -0.60 -20.86
C ARG A 387 2.48 -0.08 -22.15
N LYS A 388 1.63 -0.89 -22.80
CA LYS A 388 0.91 -0.51 -24.02
C LYS A 388 -0.12 0.59 -23.78
N ALA A 389 -0.85 0.53 -22.66
CA ALA A 389 -1.80 1.56 -22.26
C ALA A 389 -1.11 2.89 -21.91
N VAL A 390 0.00 2.84 -21.18
CA VAL A 390 0.84 4.02 -20.86
C VAL A 390 1.40 4.63 -22.14
N ALA A 391 1.97 3.85 -23.06
CA ALA A 391 2.47 4.35 -24.34
C ALA A 391 1.37 5.04 -25.18
N LYS A 392 0.14 4.50 -25.16
CA LYS A 392 -1.01 5.08 -25.85
C LYS A 392 -1.47 6.41 -25.21
N ALA A 393 -1.47 6.50 -23.89
CA ALA A 393 -1.80 7.72 -23.15
C ALA A 393 -0.75 8.83 -23.34
N SER A 394 0.54 8.49 -23.35
CA SER A 394 1.64 9.42 -23.63
C SER A 394 1.55 10.02 -25.04
N HIS A 395 1.08 9.23 -26.03
CA HIS A 395 0.88 9.73 -27.38
C HIS A 395 -0.29 10.72 -27.50
N ALA A 396 -1.38 10.51 -26.74
CA ALA A 396 -2.51 11.43 -26.70
C ALA A 396 -2.13 12.82 -26.12
N ASP A 397 -1.26 12.85 -25.11
CA ASP A 397 -0.74 14.10 -24.52
C ASP A 397 0.24 14.83 -25.46
N SER A 398 1.06 14.10 -26.22
CA SER A 398 1.97 14.68 -27.22
C SER A 398 1.28 15.20 -28.50
N GLY A 399 0.13 14.62 -28.87
CA GLY A 399 -0.67 15.06 -30.01
C GLY A 399 -1.38 16.39 -29.76
N ASN A 400 -1.80 16.64 -28.51
CA ASN A 400 -2.45 17.88 -28.11
C ASN A 400 -1.47 19.08 -28.15
N LYS A 401 -0.18 18.86 -27.83
CA LYS A 401 0.86 19.91 -27.90
C LYS A 401 1.25 20.31 -29.34
N ARG A 402 1.06 19.44 -30.35
CA ARG A 402 1.33 19.81 -31.76
C ARG A 402 0.19 20.60 -32.40
N LYS A 403 -1.05 20.38 -31.96
CA LYS A 403 -2.23 21.10 -32.50
C LYS A 403 -2.30 22.55 -32.03
N VAL A 404 -1.83 22.83 -30.80
CA VAL A 404 -1.73 24.19 -30.25
C VAL A 404 -0.64 25.03 -30.94
N LYS A 405 0.34 24.41 -31.62
CA LYS A 405 1.42 25.12 -32.32
C LYS A 405 1.14 25.42 -33.80
N SER A 406 0.04 24.93 -34.37
CA SER A 406 -0.35 25.19 -35.76
C SER A 406 -1.51 26.20 -35.90
N GLU A 407 -2.02 26.73 -34.79
CA GLU A 407 -3.07 27.76 -34.75
C GLU A 407 -2.63 29.04 -34.01
N GLY A 408 -1.31 29.23 -33.83
CA GLY A 408 -0.71 30.41 -33.20
C GLY A 408 0.16 31.21 -34.16
#